data_AF-A0A7J8M2H6-F1
#
_entry.id   AF-A0A7J8M2H6-F1
#
_cell.length_a   1.000
_cell.length_b   1.000
_cell.length_c   1.000
_cell.angle_alpha   90.00
_cell.angle_beta   90.00
_cell.angle_gamma   90.00
#
_symmetry.space_group_name_H-M   'P 1'
#
loop_
_entity.id
_entity.type
_entity.pdbx_description
1 polymer ?
#
loop_
_entity_poly.entity_id
_entity_poly.type
_entity_poly.pdbx_seq_one_letter_code
_entity_poly.pdbx_strand_id
1 'polypeptide(L)'
;FDTLKHHLSTQNFFQADEETRRLLIVLAGEAAQKRRYVFFSEVQFISEADLKAIDELWKQYSNNKYGYSVQKRLWQKANKDFTKFFIKVGWMKKLDTEIEQYNYRAFPNEFTWELNDETPEGHLPLTNALRGTQLLNSILSHPAFEGEEDEKEAEVKGSLRDNGPKPLTSLFPKPDYSF
;
A
#
# COMPACT_ATOMS: atom_id res chain seq x y z
N PHE A 1 -11.48 -12.35 11.50
CA PHE A 1 -11.76 -11.38 10.43
C PHE A 1 -12.61 -12.01 9.32
N ASP A 2 -13.65 -12.77 9.66
CA ASP A 2 -14.29 -13.69 8.70
C ASP A 2 -15.14 -12.95 7.67
N THR A 3 -15.83 -11.89 8.07
CA THR A 3 -16.60 -11.02 7.17
C THR A 3 -15.71 -10.37 6.11
N LEU A 4 -14.56 -9.82 6.52
CA LEU A 4 -13.59 -9.23 5.60
C LEU A 4 -13.07 -10.28 4.61
N LYS A 5 -12.65 -11.45 5.13
CA LYS A 5 -12.20 -12.57 4.30
C LYS A 5 -13.27 -13.01 3.31
N HIS A 6 -14.54 -13.09 3.73
CA HIS A 6 -15.64 -13.46 2.87
C HIS A 6 -15.82 -12.47 1.71
N HIS A 7 -15.88 -11.16 2.00
CA HIS A 7 -16.00 -10.14 0.97
C HIS A 7 -14.82 -10.14 -0.01
N LEU A 8 -13.59 -10.25 0.50
CA LEU A 8 -12.39 -10.33 -0.34
C LEU A 8 -12.37 -11.60 -1.20
N SER A 9 -12.69 -12.76 -0.63
CA SER A 9 -12.73 -14.04 -1.36
C SER A 9 -13.77 -14.09 -2.48
N THR A 10 -14.82 -13.27 -2.36
CA THR A 10 -15.89 -13.12 -3.35
C THR A 10 -15.69 -11.91 -4.26
N GLN A 11 -14.52 -11.26 -4.20
CA GLN A 11 -14.17 -10.05 -4.96
C GLN A 11 -15.13 -8.86 -4.76
N ASN A 12 -15.85 -8.84 -3.64
CA ASN A 12 -16.71 -7.73 -3.24
C ASN A 12 -15.87 -6.64 -2.56
N PHE A 13 -15.00 -6.00 -3.32
CA PHE A 13 -13.99 -5.07 -2.78
C PHE A 13 -14.59 -3.82 -2.12
N PHE A 14 -15.75 -3.35 -2.58
CA PHE A 14 -16.47 -2.25 -1.94
C PHE A 14 -16.90 -2.62 -0.51
N GLN A 15 -17.51 -3.79 -0.32
CA GLN A 15 -17.93 -4.28 0.98
C GLN A 15 -16.73 -4.64 1.86
N ALA A 16 -15.63 -5.13 1.27
CA ALA A 16 -14.37 -5.35 1.97
C ALA A 16 -13.77 -4.04 2.49
N ASP A 17 -13.87 -2.93 1.73
CA ASP A 17 -13.43 -1.61 2.16
C ASP A 17 -14.25 -1.08 3.34
N GLU A 18 -15.59 -1.15 3.23
CA GLU A 18 -16.51 -0.78 4.31
C GLU A 18 -16.22 -1.58 5.59
N GLU A 19 -16.02 -2.90 5.44
CA GLU A 19 -15.70 -3.78 6.56
C GLU A 19 -14.32 -3.49 7.14
N THR A 20 -13.32 -3.18 6.32
CA THR A 20 -11.98 -2.76 6.77
C THR A 20 -12.08 -1.50 7.62
N ARG A 21 -12.85 -0.50 7.17
CA ARG A 21 -13.10 0.74 7.92
C ARG A 21 -13.80 0.46 9.25
N ARG A 22 -14.80 -0.42 9.26
CA ARG A 22 -15.50 -0.84 10.48
C ARG A 22 -14.54 -1.52 11.46
N LEU A 23 -13.67 -2.40 10.98
CA LEU A 23 -12.67 -3.10 11.79
C LEU A 23 -11.68 -2.12 12.42
N LEU A 24 -11.15 -1.16 11.65
CA LEU A 24 -10.26 -0.12 12.20
C LEU A 24 -10.94 0.68 13.33
N ILE A 25 -12.23 1.00 13.18
CA ILE A 25 -13.02 1.66 14.22
C ILE A 25 -13.15 0.80 15.48
N VAL A 26 -13.41 -0.50 15.32
CA VAL A 26 -13.55 -1.43 16.45
C VAL A 26 -12.21 -1.59 17.18
N LEU A 27 -11.13 -1.81 16.43
CA LEU A 27 -9.79 -2.05 16.96
C LEU A 27 -9.19 -0.80 17.63
N ALA A 28 -9.55 0.40 17.17
CA ALA A 28 -9.16 1.65 17.81
C ALA A 28 -9.83 1.89 19.19
N GLY A 29 -10.83 1.09 19.55
CA GLY A 29 -11.45 1.08 20.89
C GLY A 29 -12.83 1.75 20.97
N GLU A 30 -13.42 1.72 22.18
CA GLU A 30 -14.82 2.10 22.40
C GLU A 30 -15.15 3.55 22.00
N ALA A 31 -14.23 4.48 22.22
CA ALA A 31 -14.41 5.87 21.85
C ALA A 31 -14.58 6.03 20.33
N ALA A 32 -13.83 5.27 19.54
CA ALA A 32 -13.89 5.29 18.08
C ALA A 32 -15.21 4.69 17.58
N GLN A 33 -15.65 3.60 18.22
CA GLN A 33 -16.93 2.96 17.93
C GLN A 33 -18.12 3.90 18.17
N LYS A 34 -18.12 4.66 19.29
CA LYS A 34 -19.18 5.61 19.61
C LYS A 34 -19.29 6.73 18.56
N ARG A 35 -18.16 7.26 18.07
CA ARG A 35 -18.13 8.35 17.07
C ARG A 35 -18.15 7.89 15.61
N ARG A 36 -17.95 6.59 15.36
CA ARG A 36 -17.91 5.97 14.02
C ARG A 36 -16.75 6.44 13.12
N TYR A 37 -15.64 6.87 13.71
CA TYR A 37 -14.39 7.15 13.00
C TYR A 37 -13.18 7.08 13.95
N VAL A 38 -12.00 6.92 13.36
CA VAL A 38 -10.72 6.79 14.06
C VAL A 38 -9.95 8.11 13.97
N PHE A 39 -9.42 8.61 15.08
CA PHE A 39 -8.42 9.67 15.05
C PHE A 39 -7.02 9.10 14.81
N PHE A 40 -6.13 9.86 14.17
CA PHE A 40 -4.77 9.41 13.87
C PHE A 40 -3.97 9.00 15.12
N SER A 41 -4.27 9.60 16.28
CA SER A 41 -3.67 9.28 17.59
C SER A 41 -4.15 7.94 18.16
N GLU A 42 -5.18 7.33 17.58
CA GLU A 42 -5.78 6.09 18.08
C GLU A 42 -5.28 4.87 17.31
N VAL A 43 -4.64 5.10 16.17
CA VAL A 43 -4.00 4.04 15.37
C VAL A 43 -2.95 3.29 16.19
N GLN A 44 -2.24 3.98 17.11
CA GLN A 44 -1.25 3.36 17.99
C GLN A 44 -1.84 2.30 18.95
N PHE A 45 -3.16 2.29 19.15
CA PHE A 45 -3.84 1.30 20.00
C PHE A 45 -4.26 0.04 19.22
N ILE A 46 -4.18 0.08 17.89
CA ILE A 46 -4.46 -1.07 17.04
C ILE A 46 -3.24 -1.99 17.09
N SER A 47 -3.44 -3.28 17.37
CA SER A 47 -2.31 -4.20 17.47
C SER A 47 -1.64 -4.41 16.11
N GLU A 48 -0.34 -4.68 16.13
CA GLU A 48 0.39 -5.01 14.90
C GLU A 48 -0.18 -6.26 14.21
N ALA A 49 -0.56 -7.26 15.01
CA ALA A 49 -1.11 -8.52 14.52
C ALA A 49 -2.42 -8.30 13.75
N ASP A 50 -3.29 -7.40 14.25
CA ASP A 50 -4.56 -7.11 13.59
C ASP A 50 -4.36 -6.35 12.27
N LEU A 51 -3.46 -5.36 12.23
CA LEU A 51 -3.15 -4.63 11.00
C LEU A 51 -2.47 -5.53 9.96
N LYS A 52 -1.54 -6.39 10.39
CA LYS A 52 -0.93 -7.41 9.52
C LYS A 52 -1.98 -8.37 8.95
N ALA A 53 -2.90 -8.87 9.79
CA ALA A 53 -3.95 -9.77 9.33
C ALA A 53 -4.90 -9.12 8.31
N ILE A 54 -5.27 -7.85 8.51
CA ILE A 54 -6.07 -7.09 7.53
C ILE A 54 -5.28 -6.96 6.21
N ASP A 55 -4.01 -6.56 6.28
CA ASP A 55 -3.16 -6.35 5.12
C ASP A 55 -2.90 -7.64 4.33
N GLU A 56 -2.59 -8.75 5.01
CA GLU A 56 -2.42 -10.08 4.41
C GLU A 56 -3.67 -10.54 3.67
N LEU A 57 -4.86 -10.32 4.23
CA LEU A 57 -6.11 -10.64 3.55
C LEU A 57 -6.26 -9.81 2.26
N TRP A 58 -6.01 -8.51 2.32
CA TRP A 58 -6.04 -7.67 1.12
C TRP A 58 -5.05 -8.14 0.07
N LYS A 59 -3.80 -8.42 0.43
CA LYS A 59 -2.77 -8.91 -0.49
C LYS A 59 -3.16 -10.26 -1.10
N GLN A 60 -3.60 -11.21 -0.27
CA GLN A 60 -3.96 -12.57 -0.69
C GLN A 60 -5.03 -12.60 -1.78
N TYR A 61 -6.09 -11.80 -1.63
CA TYR A 61 -7.22 -11.80 -2.55
C TYR A 61 -7.15 -10.74 -3.66
N SER A 62 -6.05 -9.98 -3.74
CA SER A 62 -5.81 -8.98 -4.78
C SER A 62 -4.59 -9.29 -5.64
N ASN A 63 -4.04 -10.51 -5.57
CA ASN A 63 -2.76 -10.85 -6.21
C ASN A 63 -1.63 -9.88 -5.81
N ASN A 64 -1.59 -9.50 -4.53
CA ASN A 64 -0.68 -8.51 -3.94
C ASN A 64 -0.80 -7.08 -4.51
N LYS A 65 -1.90 -6.74 -5.20
CA LYS A 65 -2.11 -5.37 -5.72
C LYS A 65 -2.65 -4.40 -4.67
N TYR A 66 -3.35 -4.88 -3.65
CA TYR A 66 -4.00 -4.06 -2.62
C TYR A 66 -3.46 -4.38 -1.22
N GLY A 67 -3.57 -3.42 -0.31
CA GLY A 67 -3.06 -3.52 1.06
C GLY A 67 -2.39 -2.23 1.54
N TYR A 68 -2.32 -2.06 2.85
CA TYR A 68 -1.62 -0.94 3.48
C TYR A 68 -0.10 -1.04 3.34
N SER A 69 0.49 -2.25 3.34
CA SER A 69 1.93 -2.39 3.11
C SER A 69 2.30 -2.05 1.67
N VAL A 70 1.45 -2.42 0.71
CA VAL A 70 1.55 -2.00 -0.70
C VAL A 70 1.50 -0.48 -0.82
N GLN A 71 0.52 0.16 -0.16
CA GLN A 71 0.41 1.63 -0.10
C GLN A 71 1.62 2.28 0.56
N LYS A 72 2.14 1.71 1.65
CA LYS A 72 3.33 2.21 2.37
C LYS A 72 4.54 2.26 1.44
N ARG A 73 4.80 1.17 0.71
CA ARG A 73 5.89 1.10 -0.27
C ARG A 73 5.73 2.15 -1.37
N LEU A 74 4.51 2.31 -1.90
CA LEU A 74 4.24 3.32 -2.94
C LEU A 74 4.42 4.75 -2.41
N TRP A 75 4.00 5.01 -1.17
CA TRP A 75 4.17 6.28 -0.49
C TRP A 75 5.66 6.60 -0.22
N GLN A 76 6.45 5.60 0.20
CA GLN A 76 7.91 5.72 0.32
C GLN A 76 8.57 6.02 -1.03
N LYS A 77 8.21 5.30 -2.10
CA LYS A 77 8.69 5.58 -3.48
C LYS A 77 8.26 6.96 -3.99
N ALA A 78 7.23 7.56 -3.41
CA ALA A 78 6.79 8.93 -3.68
C ALA A 78 7.49 9.98 -2.78
N ASN A 79 8.59 9.62 -2.10
CA ASN A 79 9.29 10.47 -1.12
C ASN A 79 8.36 10.99 -0.01
N LYS A 80 7.37 10.18 0.38
CA LYS A 80 6.34 10.53 1.38
C LYS A 80 5.43 11.71 0.99
N ASP A 81 5.41 12.09 -0.28
CA ASP A 81 4.51 13.12 -0.83
C ASP A 81 3.13 12.52 -1.11
N PHE A 82 2.13 12.93 -0.33
CA PHE A 82 0.75 12.44 -0.48
C PHE A 82 0.11 12.81 -1.81
N THR A 83 0.48 13.93 -2.43
CA THR A 83 -0.07 14.34 -3.73
C THR A 83 0.37 13.36 -4.81
N LYS A 84 1.68 13.08 -4.87
CA LYS A 84 2.24 12.10 -5.80
C LYS A 84 1.72 10.70 -5.54
N PHE A 85 1.60 10.33 -4.26
CA PHE A 85 1.01 9.05 -3.86
C PHE A 85 -0.44 8.92 -4.31
N PHE A 86 -1.31 9.91 -4.08
CA PHE A 86 -2.72 9.87 -4.46
C PHE A 86 -2.95 9.79 -5.97
N ILE A 87 -2.10 10.45 -6.76
CA ILE A 87 -2.11 10.28 -8.22
C ILE A 87 -1.73 8.83 -8.57
N LYS A 88 -0.67 8.29 -7.96
CA LYS A 88 -0.15 6.95 -8.24
C LYS A 88 -1.13 5.82 -7.89
N VAL A 89 -1.82 5.91 -6.75
CA VAL A 89 -2.84 4.93 -6.35
C VAL A 89 -4.21 5.20 -6.98
N GLY A 90 -4.32 6.22 -7.84
CA GLY A 90 -5.54 6.53 -8.58
C GLY A 90 -6.67 7.10 -7.73
N TRP A 91 -6.37 7.83 -6.65
CA TRP A 91 -7.38 8.54 -5.83
C TRP A 91 -7.66 9.96 -6.33
N MET A 92 -6.82 10.45 -7.24
CA MET A 92 -7.04 11.70 -7.96
C MET A 92 -7.21 11.44 -9.46
N LYS A 93 -8.00 12.27 -10.11
CA LYS A 93 -8.19 12.28 -11.57
C LYS A 93 -7.62 13.57 -12.14
N LYS A 94 -6.97 13.45 -13.29
CA LYS A 94 -6.52 14.61 -14.08
C LYS A 94 -7.74 15.33 -14.65
N LEU A 95 -7.74 16.65 -14.58
CA LEU A 95 -8.74 17.48 -15.22
C LEU A 95 -8.34 17.74 -16.67
N ASP A 96 -9.34 17.80 -17.55
CA ASP A 96 -9.14 18.18 -18.95
C ASP A 96 -9.09 19.71 -19.06
N THR A 97 -7.95 20.28 -18.64
CA THR A 97 -7.68 21.71 -18.63
C THR A 97 -6.33 22.00 -19.26
N GLU A 98 -6.15 23.19 -19.83
CA GLU A 98 -4.87 23.61 -20.44
C GLU A 98 -3.69 23.58 -19.47
N ILE A 99 -3.98 23.73 -18.17
CA ILE A 99 -3.02 23.57 -17.07
C ILE A 99 -3.20 22.18 -16.46
N GLU A 100 -2.09 21.52 -16.16
CA GLU A 100 -2.14 20.23 -15.49
C GLU A 100 -2.67 20.38 -14.05
N GLN A 101 -3.92 19.94 -13.85
CA GLN A 101 -4.60 19.99 -12.57
C GLN A 101 -5.20 18.61 -12.23
N TYR A 102 -5.24 18.29 -10.93
CA TYR A 102 -5.83 17.06 -10.42
C TYR A 102 -6.90 17.38 -9.38
N ASN A 103 -7.98 16.59 -9.37
CA ASN A 103 -9.01 16.63 -8.35
C ASN A 103 -9.19 15.24 -7.71
N TYR A 104 -9.67 15.21 -6.47
CA TYR A 104 -10.06 13.97 -5.82
C TYR A 104 -11.19 13.28 -6.59
N ARG A 105 -11.13 11.95 -6.64
CA ARG A 105 -12.24 11.13 -7.11
C ARG A 105 -13.39 11.16 -6.10
N ALA A 106 -14.62 11.25 -6.60
CA ALA A 106 -15.82 11.21 -5.78
C ALA A 106 -16.13 9.78 -5.32
N PHE A 107 -16.20 9.57 -4.00
CA PHE A 107 -16.65 8.31 -3.43
C PHE A 107 -18.19 8.18 -3.52
N PRO A 108 -18.73 6.97 -3.78
CA PRO A 108 -18.03 5.74 -4.15
C PRO A 108 -17.82 5.59 -5.67
N ASN A 109 -18.51 6.40 -6.47
CA ASN A 109 -18.76 6.12 -7.89
C ASN A 109 -17.55 6.29 -8.82
N GLU A 110 -16.55 7.10 -8.44
CA GLU A 110 -15.38 7.35 -9.29
C GLU A 110 -14.17 6.47 -8.94
N PHE A 111 -14.30 5.63 -7.91
CA PHE A 111 -13.30 4.62 -7.54
C PHE A 111 -13.57 3.30 -8.26
N THR A 112 -12.52 2.51 -8.48
CA THR A 112 -12.62 1.21 -9.13
C THR A 112 -12.66 0.10 -8.09
N TRP A 113 -13.74 -0.68 -8.09
CA TRP A 113 -14.00 -1.74 -7.11
C TRP A 113 -13.74 -3.14 -7.68
N GLU A 114 -12.90 -3.22 -8.71
CA GLU A 114 -12.62 -4.44 -9.46
C GLU A 114 -11.11 -4.68 -9.54
N LEU A 115 -10.73 -5.96 -9.50
CA LEU A 115 -9.37 -6.39 -9.73
C LEU A 115 -9.13 -6.61 -11.22
N ASN A 116 -8.70 -5.55 -11.91
CA ASN A 116 -8.29 -5.61 -13.32
C ASN A 116 -6.90 -4.99 -13.51
N ASP A 117 -6.36 -5.09 -14.72
CA ASP A 117 -5.02 -4.59 -15.04
C ASP A 117 -4.93 -3.06 -15.05
N GLU A 118 -6.05 -2.37 -15.25
CA GLU A 118 -6.15 -0.91 -15.24
C GLU A 118 -6.20 -0.33 -13.83
N THR A 119 -6.68 -1.11 -12.84
CA THR A 119 -6.74 -0.65 -11.45
C THR A 119 -5.32 -0.52 -10.88
N PRO A 120 -4.92 0.68 -10.41
CA PRO A 120 -3.59 0.92 -9.88
C PRO A 120 -3.27 0.05 -8.66
N GLU A 121 -1.98 -0.26 -8.51
CA GLU A 121 -1.47 -0.86 -7.28
C GLU A 121 -1.68 0.10 -6.09
N GLY A 122 -2.07 -0.44 -4.94
CA GLY A 122 -2.38 0.31 -3.72
C GLY A 122 -3.70 1.07 -3.77
N HIS A 123 -4.55 0.86 -4.78
CA HIS A 123 -5.83 1.57 -4.88
C HIS A 123 -6.74 1.35 -3.66
N LEU A 124 -6.71 0.15 -3.09
CA LEU A 124 -7.49 -0.25 -1.91
C LEU A 124 -6.57 -0.82 -0.81
N PRO A 125 -7.03 -0.83 0.46
CA PRO A 125 -8.24 -0.18 0.99
C PRO A 125 -8.15 1.36 1.03
N LEU A 126 -9.28 2.04 1.01
CA LEU A 126 -9.38 3.49 1.13
C LEU A 126 -9.24 3.93 2.59
N THR A 127 -8.55 5.06 2.78
CA THR A 127 -8.58 5.81 4.04
C THR A 127 -9.09 7.21 3.76
N ASN A 128 -10.18 7.60 4.43
CA ASN A 128 -10.84 8.87 4.17
C ASN A 128 -9.92 10.06 4.50
N ALA A 129 -9.57 10.84 3.47
CA ALA A 129 -8.70 12.02 3.58
C ALA A 129 -9.47 13.35 3.76
N LEU A 130 -10.80 13.35 3.92
CA LEU A 130 -11.61 14.57 4.14
C LEU A 130 -11.18 15.35 5.41
N ARG A 131 -10.50 14.69 6.35
CA ARG A 131 -9.97 15.29 7.59
C ARG A 131 -8.45 15.44 7.56
N GLY A 132 -7.86 15.45 6.35
CA GLY A 132 -6.43 15.48 6.14
C GLY A 132 -5.79 14.10 6.10
N THR A 133 -4.47 14.09 5.88
CA THR A 133 -3.69 12.87 5.63
C THR A 133 -3.11 12.23 6.89
N GLN A 134 -3.34 12.82 8.07
CA GLN A 134 -2.75 12.35 9.33
C GLN A 134 -3.14 10.92 9.68
N LEU A 135 -4.41 10.54 9.46
CA LEU A 135 -4.87 9.17 9.73
C LEU A 135 -4.13 8.15 8.86
N LEU A 136 -4.08 8.40 7.55
CA LEU A 136 -3.36 7.55 6.62
C LEU A 136 -1.86 7.51 6.96
N ASN A 137 -1.26 8.66 7.26
CA ASN A 137 0.14 8.73 7.68
C ASN A 137 0.41 7.86 8.92
N SER A 138 -0.45 7.90 9.93
CA SER A 138 -0.34 7.05 11.12
C SER A 138 -0.46 5.56 10.78
N ILE A 139 -1.37 5.18 9.88
CA ILE A 139 -1.52 3.77 9.45
C ILE A 139 -0.27 3.31 8.68
N LEU A 140 0.18 4.07 7.68
CA LEU A 140 1.34 3.70 6.86
C LEU A 140 2.66 3.74 7.64
N SER A 141 2.73 4.54 8.70
CA SER A 141 3.91 4.60 9.59
C SER A 141 3.83 3.60 10.75
N HIS A 142 2.80 2.76 10.82
CA HIS A 142 2.64 1.80 11.89
C HIS A 142 3.74 0.70 11.84
N PRO A 143 4.27 0.24 12.99
CA PRO A 143 5.27 -0.83 13.06
C PRO A 143 4.84 -2.14 12.38
N ALA A 144 3.53 -2.36 12.27
CA ALA A 144 2.95 -3.50 11.56
C ALA A 144 3.50 -3.70 10.14
N PHE A 145 3.96 -2.64 9.48
CA PHE A 145 4.44 -2.67 8.10
C PHE A 145 5.94 -2.36 7.98
N GLU A 146 6.70 -2.42 9.08
CA GLU A 146 8.16 -2.29 9.02
C GLU A 146 8.81 -3.59 8.54
N GLY A 147 9.78 -3.49 7.63
CA GLY A 147 10.54 -4.65 7.11
C GLY A 147 9.89 -5.40 5.93
N GLU A 148 8.71 -4.99 5.45
CA GLU A 148 8.16 -5.50 4.18
C GLU A 148 8.80 -4.80 2.97
N GLU A 149 10.10 -5.02 2.75
CA GLU A 149 10.77 -4.66 1.49
C GLU A 149 10.73 -5.87 0.55
N ASP A 150 10.13 -5.72 -0.64
CA ASP A 150 9.90 -6.84 -1.54
C ASP A 150 11.19 -7.47 -2.08
N GLU A 151 11.25 -8.79 -1.96
CA GLU A 151 12.17 -9.71 -2.62
C GLU A 151 12.06 -9.69 -4.18
N LYS A 152 11.11 -8.93 -4.76
CA LYS A 152 10.85 -8.90 -6.22
C LYS A 152 11.85 -8.08 -7.05
N GLU A 153 12.67 -7.22 -6.45
CA GLU A 153 13.73 -6.51 -7.19
C GLU A 153 14.99 -7.37 -7.42
N ALA A 154 15.11 -8.54 -6.76
CA ALA A 154 16.25 -9.44 -6.92
C ALA A 154 16.16 -10.35 -8.16
N GLU A 155 14.97 -10.76 -8.60
CA GLU A 155 14.82 -11.69 -9.73
C GLU A 155 14.98 -11.01 -11.11
N VAL A 156 14.58 -9.74 -11.25
CA VAL A 156 14.69 -9.04 -12.55
C VAL A 156 16.15 -8.69 -12.89
N LYS A 157 17.04 -8.54 -11.89
CA LYS A 157 18.48 -8.31 -12.12
C LYS A 157 19.26 -9.58 -12.43
N GLY A 158 18.66 -10.76 -12.30
CA GLY A 158 19.32 -12.06 -12.47
C GLY A 158 19.36 -12.63 -13.89
N SER A 159 18.57 -12.08 -14.84
CA SER A 159 18.37 -12.72 -16.15
C SER A 159 18.81 -11.85 -17.33
N LEU A 160 20.07 -11.42 -17.33
CA LEU A 160 20.79 -10.93 -18.52
C LEU A 160 22.28 -11.28 -18.35
N ARG A 161 22.68 -12.50 -18.72
CA ARG A 161 24.07 -12.81 -19.06
C ARG A 161 24.11 -13.66 -20.32
N ASP A 162 24.32 -12.93 -21.41
CA ASP A 162 24.65 -13.41 -22.74
C ASP A 162 25.97 -14.20 -22.76
N ASN A 163 26.02 -15.21 -23.63
CA ASN A 163 27.12 -16.13 -23.84
C ASN A 163 28.16 -15.48 -24.76
N GLY A 164 29.35 -15.16 -24.24
CA GLY A 164 30.51 -14.71 -25.03
C GLY A 164 31.83 -15.16 -24.39
N PRO A 165 32.87 -15.49 -25.19
CA PRO A 165 33.95 -16.37 -24.76
C PRO A 165 34.99 -15.70 -23.85
N LYS A 166 35.56 -16.51 -22.95
CA LYS A 166 36.60 -16.14 -21.97
C LYS A 166 37.93 -15.75 -22.63
N PRO A 167 38.64 -14.73 -22.11
CA PRO A 167 40.09 -14.66 -22.21
C PRO A 167 40.76 -15.14 -20.90
N LEU A 168 41.88 -15.83 -21.07
CA LEU A 168 42.81 -16.31 -20.04
C LEU A 168 43.87 -15.24 -19.69
N THR A 169 44.49 -15.42 -18.52
CA THR A 169 45.73 -14.78 -17.97
C THR A 169 45.55 -13.41 -17.30
N SER A 170 46.20 -13.04 -16.20
CA SER A 170 47.15 -13.69 -15.26
C SER A 170 47.33 -12.78 -14.03
N LEU A 171 47.59 -13.40 -12.86
CA LEU A 171 48.35 -12.94 -11.69
C LEU A 171 48.39 -11.43 -11.37
N PHE A 172 47.74 -10.97 -10.28
CA PHE A 172 48.34 -10.07 -9.26
C PHE A 172 47.49 -10.10 -7.96
N PRO A 173 48.09 -10.09 -6.75
CA PRO A 173 47.35 -10.11 -5.47
C PRO A 173 46.80 -8.72 -5.10
N LYS A 174 45.63 -8.68 -4.46
CA LYS A 174 44.98 -7.45 -3.98
C LYS A 174 45.63 -6.94 -2.69
N PRO A 175 45.71 -5.61 -2.46
CA PRO A 175 46.06 -5.06 -1.16
C PRO A 175 44.84 -4.99 -0.21
N ASP A 176 45.08 -5.34 1.06
CA ASP A 176 44.16 -5.22 2.20
C ASP A 176 44.32 -3.82 2.80
N TYR A 177 43.20 -3.11 2.97
CA TYR A 177 43.13 -1.84 3.68
C TYR A 177 41.98 -1.89 4.68
N SER A 178 42.24 -2.59 5.77
CA SER A 178 41.48 -2.44 7.01
C SER A 178 41.97 -1.19 7.76
N PHE A 179 41.06 -0.28 8.10
CA PHE A 179 41.23 0.79 9.10
C PHE A 179 40.07 0.74 10.08
#